data_AF-A0A3C0YB17-F1
#
_entry.id   AF-A0A3C0YB17-F1
#
_cell.length_a   1.000
_cell.length_b   1.000
_cell.length_c   1.000
_cell.angle_alpha   90.00
_cell.angle_beta   90.00
_cell.angle_gamma   90.00
#
_symmetry.space_group_name_H-M   'P 1'
#
loop_
_entity.id
_entity.type
_entity.pdbx_description
1 polymer ?
#
loop_
_entity_poly.entity_id
_entity_poly.type
_entity_poly.pdbx_seq_one_letter_code
_entity_poly.pdbx_strand_id
1 'polypeptide(L)' 'MKSTLQPVEPLGRFERLQLVEDLWDEFAAETSMETRPEVLDELERRAAWRDAHLGQGKSLAQIAQSLGVRL' A
#
# COMPACT_ATOMS: atom_id res chain seq x y z
N MET A 1 17.06 -0.59 17.41
CA MET A 1 17.13 0.55 16.47
C MET A 1 17.09 0.00 15.05
N LYS A 2 16.24 0.55 14.16
CA LYS A 2 16.13 0.11 12.76
C LYS A 2 17.38 0.56 12.02
N SER A 3 18.34 -0.36 11.83
CA SER A 3 19.70 -0.07 11.35
C SER A 3 19.81 0.41 9.89
N THR A 4 18.69 0.65 9.21
CA THR A 4 18.60 0.98 7.77
C THR A 4 18.20 2.43 7.46
N LEU A 5 18.05 3.29 8.47
CA LEU A 5 17.61 4.69 8.28
C LEU A 5 18.74 5.72 8.31
N GLN A 6 20.00 5.31 8.51
CA GLN A 6 21.16 6.22 8.57
C GLN A 6 21.25 7.22 7.40
N PRO A 7 20.91 6.87 6.14
CA PRO A 7 20.96 7.82 5.03
C PRO A 7 19.89 8.91 5.08
N VAL A 8 18.77 8.69 5.77
CA VAL A 8 17.62 9.61 5.82
C VAL A 8 17.55 10.40 7.13
N GLU A 9 18.38 10.05 8.12
CA GLU A 9 18.52 10.78 9.39
C GLU A 9 18.91 12.26 9.22
N PRO A 10 19.81 12.64 8.29
CA PRO A 10 20.17 14.05 8.09
C PRO A 10 19.06 14.90 7.46
N LEU A 11 18.08 14.27 6.80
CA LEU A 11 17.03 14.98 6.07
C LEU A 11 16.03 15.64 7.03
N GLY A 12 15.65 16.87 6.72
CA GLY A 12 14.55 17.58 7.37
C GLY A 12 13.20 16.93 7.08
N ARG A 13 12.16 17.31 7.86
CA ARG A 13 10.81 16.73 7.74
C ARG A 13 10.25 16.81 6.31
N PHE A 14 10.41 17.95 5.64
CA PHE A 14 9.88 18.16 4.29
C PHE A 14 10.68 17.40 3.23
N GLU A 15 12.01 17.34 3.37
CA GLU A 15 12.88 16.56 2.49
C GLU A 15 12.57 15.06 2.59
N ARG A 16 12.26 14.56 3.79
CA ARG A 16 11.80 13.18 3.97
C ARG A 16 10.45 12.92 3.31
N LEU A 17 9.53 13.88 3.34
CA LEU A 17 8.24 13.75 2.66
C LEU A 17 8.43 13.74 1.14
N GLN A 18 9.25 14.64 0.63
CA GLN A 18 9.58 14.67 -0.81
C GLN A 18 10.25 13.37 -1.25
N LEU A 19 11.21 12.84 -0.48
CA LEU A 19 11.85 11.56 -0.80
C LEU A 19 10.85 10.40 -0.87
N VAL A 20 9.83 10.40 0.01
CA VAL A 20 8.77 9.37 -0.01
C VAL A 20 7.89 9.54 -1.25
N GLU A 21 7.56 10.77 -1.64
CA GLU A 21 6.81 11.08 -2.85
C GLU A 21 7.59 10.66 -4.10
N ASP A 22 8.84 11.09 -4.23
CA ASP A 22 9.72 10.77 -5.36
C ASP A 22 9.88 9.24 -5.52
N LEU A 23 10.09 8.53 -4.41
CA LEU A 23 10.19 7.07 -4.43
C LEU A 23 8.87 6.42 -4.86
N TRP A 24 7.74 6.95 -4.41
CA TRP A 24 6.43 6.43 -4.80
C TRP A 24 6.16 6.65 -6.28
N ASP A 25 6.53 7.82 -6.81
CA ASP A 25 6.42 8.14 -8.24
C ASP A 25 7.31 7.23 -9.10
N GLU A 26 8.52 6.92 -8.64
CA GLU A 26 9.41 5.95 -9.29
C GLU A 26 8.79 4.55 -9.35
N PHE A 27 8.29 4.04 -8.21
CA PHE A 27 7.57 2.76 -8.17
C PHE A 27 6.35 2.74 -9.10
N ALA A 28 5.58 3.83 -9.13
CA ALA A 28 4.42 3.94 -10.00
C ALA A 28 4.82 3.94 -11.48
N ALA A 29 5.93 4.59 -11.84
CA ALA A 29 6.46 4.63 -13.19
C ALA A 29 6.99 3.26 -13.66
N GLU A 30 7.53 2.45 -12.75
CA GLU A 30 8.05 1.10 -13.03
C GLU A 30 6.98 0.01 -13.10
N THR A 31 5.70 0.35 -12.88
CA THR A 31 4.62 -0.66 -12.83
C THR A 31 4.37 -1.27 -14.20
N SER A 32 5.00 -2.41 -14.47
CA SER A 32 4.61 -3.31 -15.56
C SER A 32 3.40 -4.16 -15.14
N MET A 33 2.67 -4.69 -16.11
CA MET A 33 1.60 -5.65 -15.81
C MET A 33 2.19 -6.85 -15.06
N GLU A 34 1.58 -7.25 -13.96
CA GLU A 34 1.98 -8.45 -13.24
C GLU A 34 1.81 -9.68 -14.14
N THR A 35 2.83 -10.53 -14.18
CA THR A 35 2.90 -11.70 -15.07
C THR A 35 3.17 -13.00 -14.32
N ARG A 36 3.53 -12.93 -13.04
CA ARG A 36 3.80 -14.12 -12.23
C ARG A 36 2.52 -14.91 -12.01
N PRO A 37 2.46 -16.19 -12.43
CA PRO A 37 1.26 -17.01 -12.33
C PRO A 37 0.70 -17.09 -10.91
N GLU A 38 1.56 -17.25 -9.91
CA GLU A 38 1.14 -17.35 -8.51
C GLU A 38 0.45 -16.08 -7.97
N VAL A 39 0.79 -14.92 -8.54
CA VAL A 39 0.15 -13.65 -8.17
C VAL A 39 -1.18 -13.52 -8.89
N LEU A 40 -1.22 -13.87 -10.18
CA LEU A 40 -2.45 -13.85 -10.98
C LEU A 40 -3.51 -14.80 -10.42
N ASP A 41 -3.13 -16.03 -10.05
CA ASP A 41 -4.01 -17.02 -9.42
C ASP A 41 -4.62 -16.48 -8.11
N GLU A 42 -3.81 -15.82 -7.29
CA GLU A 42 -4.28 -15.19 -6.05
C GLU A 42 -5.22 -14.02 -6.31
N LEU A 43 -4.94 -13.21 -7.33
CA LEU A 43 -5.81 -12.10 -7.73
C LEU A 43 -7.16 -12.61 -8.23
N GLU A 44 -7.17 -13.66 -9.05
CA GLU A 44 -8.39 -14.32 -9.51
C GLU A 44 -9.18 -14.91 -8.33
N ARG A 45 -8.49 -15.61 -7.41
CA ARG A 45 -9.12 -16.13 -6.18
C ARG A 45 -9.78 -15.02 -5.36
N ARG A 46 -9.12 -13.87 -5.19
CA ARG A 46 -9.69 -12.71 -4.48
C ARG A 46 -10.86 -12.09 -5.23
N ALA A 47 -10.79 -12.01 -6.56
CA ALA A 47 -11.88 -11.50 -7.37
C ALA A 47 -13.12 -12.39 -7.24
N ALA A 48 -12.97 -13.71 -7.42
CA ALA A 48 -14.04 -14.68 -7.24
C ALA A 48 -14.64 -14.62 -5.83
N TRP A 49 -13.79 -14.50 -4.80
CA TRP A 49 -14.27 -14.34 -3.42
C TRP A 49 -15.10 -13.07 -3.25
N ARG A 50 -14.62 -11.91 -3.73
CA ARG A 50 -15.34 -10.64 -3.64
C ARG A 50 -16.71 -10.73 -4.33
N ASP A 51 -16.74 -11.31 -5.52
CA ASP A 51 -17.96 -11.38 -6.34
C ASP A 51 -19.00 -12.31 -5.69
N ALA A 52 -18.55 -13.35 -4.97
CA ALA A 52 -19.41 -14.22 -4.16
C ALA A 52 -19.84 -13.61 -2.81
N HIS A 53 -19.14 -12.57 -2.31
CA HIS A 53 -19.35 -11.99 -0.97
C HIS A 53 -19.66 -10.49 -1.05
N LEU A 54 -20.70 -10.14 -1.81
CA LEU A 54 -21.18 -8.76 -1.94
C LEU A 54 -21.51 -8.16 -0.57
N GLY A 55 -21.12 -6.89 -0.36
CA GLY A 55 -21.42 -6.14 0.88
C GLY A 55 -20.48 -6.43 2.06
N GLN A 56 -19.49 -7.32 1.93
CA GLN A 56 -18.48 -7.56 2.97
C GLN A 56 -17.31 -6.56 2.97
N GLY A 57 -17.30 -5.60 2.04
CA GLY A 57 -16.33 -4.51 2.03
C GLY A 57 -16.49 -3.60 3.25
N LYS A 58 -15.38 -3.09 3.78
CA LYS A 58 -15.38 -2.05 4.82
C LYS A 58 -14.96 -0.72 4.20
N SER A 59 -15.69 0.35 4.50
CA SER A 59 -15.25 1.70 4.17
C SER A 59 -14.05 2.10 5.03
N LEU A 60 -13.28 3.09 4.57
CA LEU A 60 -12.17 3.65 5.36
C LEU A 60 -12.65 4.11 6.75
N ALA A 61 -13.85 4.68 6.83
CA ALA A 61 -14.45 5.10 8.10
C ALA A 61 -14.72 3.91 9.03
N GLN A 62 -15.25 2.80 8.50
CA GLN A 62 -15.45 1.57 9.26
C GLN A 62 -14.13 0.95 9.73
N ILE A 63 -13.09 1.02 8.90
CA ILE A 63 -11.74 0.56 9.27
C ILE A 63 -11.18 1.43 10.39
N ALA A 64 -11.19 2.76 10.22
CA ALA A 64 -10.72 3.70 11.22
C ALA A 64 -11.45 3.55 12.56
N GLN A 65 -12.77 3.40 12.52
CA GLN A 65 -13.58 3.11 13.71
C GLN A 65 -13.15 1.79 14.38
N SER A 66 -12.91 0.73 13.62
CA SER A 66 -12.47 -0.57 14.18
C SER A 66 -11.07 -0.52 14.81
N LEU A 67 -10.22 0.37 14.32
CA LEU A 67 -8.84 0.56 14.80
C LEU A 67 -8.75 1.62 15.92
N GLY A 68 -9.84 2.32 16.24
CA GLY A 68 -9.84 3.40 17.22
C GLY A 68 -9.05 4.63 16.77
N VAL A 69 -8.86 4.82 15.46
CA VAL A 69 -8.16 5.98 14.89
C VAL A 69 -9.15 6.94 14.24
N ARG A 70 -8.77 8.23 14.17
CA ARG A 70 -9.54 9.25 13.46
C ARG A 70 -8.99 9.40 12.05
N LEU A 71 -9.88 9.40 11.06
CA LEU A 71 -9.54 9.82 9.69
C LEU A 71 -9.30 11.33 9.63
#